data_AF-A0A9E1SXW8-F1
#
_entry.id   AF-A0A9E1SXW8-F1
#
_cell.length_a   1.000
_cell.length_b   1.000
_cell.length_c   1.000
_cell.angle_alpha   90.00
_cell.angle_beta   90.00
_cell.angle_gamma   90.00
#
_symmetry.space_group_name_H-M   'P 1'
#
loop_
_entity.id
_entity.type
_entity.pdbx_description
1 polymer ?
#
loop_
_entity_poly.entity_id
_entity_poly.type
_entity_poly.pdbx_seq_one_letter_code
_entity_poly.pdbx_strand_id
1 'polypeptide(L)' 'KFIRPSEIDGWARNFNLSINSIIGMTYNPLTKKYKLGDDVSVNYMTHYEKG' A
#
# COMPACT_ATOMS: atom_id res chain seq x y z
N LYS A 1 12.17 6.55 8.61
CA LYS A 1 12.35 5.09 8.38
C LYS A 1 11.12 4.61 7.63
N PHE A 2 11.26 4.09 6.40
CA PHE A 2 10.12 3.62 5.61
C PHE A 2 9.65 2.29 6.21
N ILE A 3 8.37 2.20 6.54
CA ILE A 3 7.78 0.94 7.03
C ILE A 3 7.66 0.03 5.81
N ARG A 4 8.01 -1.24 5.93
CA ARG A 4 7.81 -2.21 4.87
C ARG A 4 6.38 -2.75 4.91
N PRO A 5 5.79 -3.12 3.76
CA PRO A 5 4.47 -3.75 3.73
C PRO A 5 4.36 -4.94 4.70
N SER A 6 5.42 -5.76 4.82
CA SER A 6 5.46 -6.90 5.75
C SER A 6 5.38 -6.53 7.22
N GLU A 7 5.82 -5.33 7.62
CA GLU A 7 5.75 -4.87 9.00
C GLU A 7 4.32 -4.46 9.37
N ILE A 8 3.62 -3.77 8.45
CA ILE A 8 2.21 -3.41 8.65
C ILE A 8 1.33 -4.66 8.62
N ASP A 9 1.58 -5.60 7.69
CA ASP A 9 0.84 -6.86 7.63
C ASP A 9 0.98 -7.65 8.93
N GLY A 10 2.19 -7.69 9.50
CA GLY A 10 2.43 -8.28 10.82
C GLY A 10 1.61 -7.63 11.94
N TRP A 11 1.46 -6.31 11.93
CA TRP A 11 0.61 -5.61 12.90
C TRP A 11 -0.87 -5.88 12.65
N ALA A 12 -1.32 -5.85 11.40
CA ALA A 12 -2.72 -6.06 11.00
C ALA A 12 -3.24 -7.43 11.45
N ARG A 13 -2.43 -8.49 11.31
CA ARG A 13 -2.76 -9.84 11.78
C ARG A 13 -3.08 -9.91 13.28
N ASN A 14 -2.40 -9.12 14.11
CA ASN A 14 -2.67 -9.06 15.55
C ASN A 14 -4.04 -8.47 15.88
N PHE A 15 -4.65 -7.74 14.95
CA PHE A 15 -5.97 -7.11 15.10
C PHE A 15 -7.06 -7.82 14.29
N ASN A 16 -6.81 -9.06 13.84
CA ASN A 16 -7.76 -9.84 13.03
C ASN A 16 -8.13 -9.14 11.70
N LEU A 17 -7.20 -8.37 11.15
CA LEU A 17 -7.33 -7.72 9.85
C LEU A 17 -6.61 -8.54 8.78
N SER A 18 -7.27 -8.74 7.63
CA SER A 18 -6.68 -9.40 6.45
C SER A 18 -6.42 -8.36 5.35
N ILE A 19 -5.32 -8.54 4.61
CA ILE A 19 -5.01 -7.68 3.48
C ILE A 19 -5.93 -8.01 2.30
N ASN A 20 -6.69 -7.03 1.82
CA ASN A 20 -7.52 -7.18 0.62
C ASN A 20 -6.74 -6.73 -0.61
N SER A 21 -6.12 -5.55 -0.57
CA SER A 21 -5.35 -5.03 -1.69
C SER A 21 -4.18 -4.15 -1.27
N ILE A 22 -3.17 -4.10 -2.14
CA ILE A 22 -2.06 -3.16 -2.04
C ILE A 22 -1.87 -2.50 -3.41
N ILE A 23 -1.75 -1.18 -3.43
CA ILE A 23 -1.56 -0.42 -4.66
C ILE A 23 -0.55 0.69 -4.42
N GLY A 24 0.28 0.97 -5.42
CA GLY A 24 1.19 2.11 -5.40
C GLY A 24 0.62 3.29 -6.19
N MET A 25 1.36 4.38 -6.13
CA MET A 25 1.06 5.60 -6.87
C MET A 25 2.31 6.07 -7.61
N THR A 26 2.12 6.49 -8.85
CA THR A 26 3.17 7.13 -9.65
C THR A 26 2.77 8.56 -9.96
N TYR A 27 3.74 9.47 -9.90
CA TYR A 27 3.58 10.84 -10.37
C TYR A 27 4.20 10.97 -11.77
N ASN A 28 3.44 11.54 -12.71
CA ASN A 28 3.96 11.89 -14.03
C ASN A 28 4.30 13.39 -14.06
N PRO A 29 5.59 13.78 -14.10
CA PRO A 29 5.99 15.19 -14.08
C PRO A 29 5.55 15.99 -15.31
N LEU A 30 5.42 15.33 -16.47
CA LEU A 30 5.05 15.98 -17.73
C LEU A 30 3.57 16.38 -17.73
N THR A 31 2.70 15.47 -17.28
CA THR A 31 1.25 15.73 -17.22
C THR A 31 0.79 16.28 -15.88
N LYS A 32 1.67 16.29 -14.87
CA LYS A 32 1.41 16.64 -13.47
C LYS A 32 0.25 15.86 -12.86
N LYS A 33 0.05 14.61 -13.31
CA LYS A 33 -1.02 13.73 -12.85
C LYS A 33 -0.47 12.62 -11.97
N TYR A 34 -1.26 12.26 -10.97
CA TYR A 34 -1.06 11.07 -10.15
C TYR A 34 -1.86 9.92 -10.75
N LYS A 35 -1.30 8.71 -10.71
CA LYS A 35 -1.96 7.49 -11.16
C LYS A 35 -1.72 6.37 -10.14
N LEU A 36 -2.77 5.59 -9.87
CA LEU A 36 -2.67 4.36 -9.10
C LEU A 36 -2.25 3.20 -10.00
N GLY A 37 -1.46 2.28 -9.47
CA GLY A 37 -1.04 1.07 -10.18
C GLY A 37 -0.35 0.07 -9.26
N ASP A 38 -0.03 -1.10 -9.79
CA ASP A 38 0.43 -2.24 -9.00
C ASP A 38 1.90 -2.14 -8.55
N ASP A 39 2.64 -1.10 -8.97
CA ASP A 39 4.03 -0.88 -8.55
C ASP A 39 4.11 -0.28 -7.15
N VAL A 40 4.43 -1.13 -6.18
CA VAL A 40 4.53 -0.81 -4.75
C VAL A 40 5.98 -0.64 -4.27
N SER A 41 6.95 -0.57 -5.19
CA SER A 41 8.39 -0.59 -4.86
C SER A 41 8.87 0.65 -4.10
N VAL A 42 8.25 1.81 -4.36
CA VAL A 42 8.64 3.12 -3.78
C VAL A 42 7.64 3.61 -2.74
N ASN A 43 6.34 3.41 -2.98
CA ASN A 43 5.26 3.81 -2.11
C ASN A 43 4.09 2.83 -2.25
N TYR A 44 3.27 2.75 -1.22
CA TYR A 44 2.15 1.82 -1.21
C TYR A 44 1.00 2.36 -0.35
N MET A 45 -0.20 1.94 -0.70
CA MET A 45 -1.45 2.08 0.05
C MET A 45 -2.04 0.68 0.20
N THR A 46 -2.43 0.33 1.42
CA THR A 46 -2.97 -1.00 1.76
C THR A 46 -4.40 -0.87 2.23
N HIS A 47 -5.28 -1.72 1.70
CA HIS A 47 -6.64 -1.91 2.18
C HIS A 47 -6.70 -3.18 3.04
N TYR A 48 -7.13 -3.02 4.29
CA TYR A 48 -7.37 -4.12 5.21
C TYR A 48 -8.85 -4.23 5.52
N GLU A 49 -9.35 -5.45 5.59
CA GLU A 49 -10.72 -5.75 5.99
C GLU A 49 -10.73 -6.57 7.28
N LYS A 50 -11.75 -6.31 8.10
CA LYS A 50 -11.99 -7.09 9.32
C LYS A 50 -13.05 -8.14 8.99
N GLY A 51 -12.69 -9.40 9.21
CA GLY A 51 -13.64 -10.52 9.16
C GLY A 51 -14.62 -10.52 10.32
#